data_AF-X1CAG8-F1
#
_entry.id   AF-X1CAG8-F1
#
_cell.length_a   1.000
_cell.length_b   1.000
_cell.length_c   1.000
_cell.angle_alpha   90.00
_cell.angle_beta   90.00
_cell.angle_gamma   90.00
#
_symmetry.space_group_name_H-M   'P 1'
#
loop_
_entity.id
_entity.type
_entity.pdbx_description
1 polymer ?
#
loop_
_entity_poly.entity_id
_entity_poly.type
_entity_poly.pdbx_seq_one_letter_code
_entity_poly.pdbx_strand_id
1 'polypeptide(L)'
;MSFIKFNNFHFRYKGNDEYALKNINLEIGSNRFILLAGETGSGKTSLIRCLNGLIPQFYAGYYKGYVEISGKNTTEATISELSTEVGIVFQNPENQLITMNVEHEIAFGLENLGIPR
;
A
#
# COMPACT_ATOMS: atom_id res chain seq x y z
N MET A 1 -11.23 -13.07 10.91
CA MET A 1 -10.76 -13.17 9.52
C MET A 1 -9.57 -12.23 9.33
N SER A 2 -8.60 -12.60 8.50
CA SER A 2 -7.45 -11.75 8.16
C SER A 2 -7.90 -10.60 7.25
N PHE A 3 -7.48 -9.38 7.55
CA PHE A 3 -7.70 -8.19 6.72
C PHE A 3 -6.57 -7.99 5.72
N ILE A 4 -5.32 -8.26 6.12
CA ILE A 4 -4.14 -8.23 5.25
C ILE A 4 -3.51 -9.61 5.24
N LYS A 5 -3.16 -10.11 4.06
CA LYS A 5 -2.49 -11.40 3.90
C LYS A 5 -1.38 -11.32 2.85
N PHE A 6 -0.20 -11.80 3.21
CA PHE A 6 0.91 -12.09 2.33
C PHE A 6 1.18 -13.59 2.35
N ASN A 7 1.30 -14.22 1.19
CA ASN A 7 1.65 -15.63 1.07
C ASN A 7 2.80 -15.83 0.08
N ASN A 8 3.90 -16.41 0.58
CA ASN A 8 5.13 -16.69 -0.16
C ASN A 8 5.61 -15.51 -1.01
N PHE A 9 5.43 -14.29 -0.47
CA PHE A 9 5.54 -13.08 -1.26
C PHE A 9 6.99 -12.63 -1.43
N HIS A 10 7.34 -12.27 -2.65
CA HIS A 10 8.64 -11.78 -3.05
C HIS A 10 8.46 -10.59 -3.97
N PHE A 11 9.24 -9.53 -3.73
CA PHE A 11 9.28 -8.37 -4.60
C PHE A 11 10.70 -7.83 -4.80
N ARG A 12 11.02 -7.50 -6.04
CA ARG A 12 12.25 -6.85 -6.44
C ARG A 12 11.94 -5.77 -7.47
N TYR A 13 12.37 -4.54 -7.22
CA TYR A 13 12.20 -3.44 -8.17
C TYR A 13 12.91 -3.73 -9.50
N LYS A 14 12.33 -3.23 -10.60
CA LYS A 14 12.95 -3.35 -11.93
C LYS A 14 14.34 -2.70 -11.92
N GLY A 15 15.34 -3.43 -12.42
CA GLY A 15 16.73 -2.97 -12.49
C GLY A 15 17.56 -3.24 -11.24
N ASN A 16 16.97 -3.74 -10.15
CA ASN A 16 17.71 -4.21 -8.99
C ASN A 16 17.97 -5.71 -9.07
N ASP A 17 19.10 -6.14 -8.52
CA ASP A 17 19.44 -7.55 -8.39
C ASP A 17 18.89 -8.18 -7.10
N GLU A 18 18.79 -7.39 -6.03
CA GLU A 18 18.34 -7.85 -4.72
C GLU A 18 16.84 -7.67 -4.49
N TYR A 19 16.23 -8.64 -3.79
CA TYR A 19 14.85 -8.55 -3.37
C TYR A 19 14.69 -7.53 -2.25
N ALA A 20 13.78 -6.56 -2.45
CA ALA A 20 13.37 -5.65 -1.39
C ALA A 20 12.47 -6.35 -0.36
N LEU A 21 11.73 -7.38 -0.79
CA LEU A 21 10.91 -8.24 0.06
C LEU A 21 11.16 -9.69 -0.34
N LYS A 22 11.51 -10.55 0.63
CA LYS A 22 11.85 -11.95 0.39
C LYS A 22 11.09 -12.84 1.35
N ASN A 23 10.35 -13.79 0.80
CA ASN A 23 9.59 -14.81 1.54
C ASN A 23 8.69 -14.25 2.65
N ILE A 24 7.94 -13.20 2.34
CA ILE A 24 7.00 -12.61 3.29
C ILE A 24 5.76 -13.50 3.40
N ASN A 25 5.50 -13.96 4.62
CA ASN A 25 4.30 -14.68 5.01
C ASN A 25 3.74 -14.00 6.27
N LEU A 26 2.61 -13.34 6.12
CA LEU A 26 2.06 -12.45 7.14
C LEU A 26 0.54 -12.45 7.05
N GLU A 27 -0.14 -12.57 8.18
CA GLU A 27 -1.58 -12.38 8.29
C GLU A 27 -1.87 -11.40 9.42
N ILE A 28 -2.60 -10.33 9.11
CA ILE A 28 -3.01 -9.30 10.07
C ILE A 28 -4.54 -9.25 10.06
N GLY A 29 -5.15 -9.39 11.23
CA GLY A 29 -6.59 -9.18 11.42
C GLY A 29 -6.98 -7.71 11.49
N SER A 30 -8.27 -7.42 11.42
CA SER A 30 -8.82 -6.08 11.65
C SER A 30 -8.64 -5.60 13.09
N ASN A 31 -8.79 -4.29 13.31
CA ASN A 31 -8.76 -3.63 14.62
C ASN A 31 -7.44 -3.85 15.38
N ARG A 32 -6.31 -3.77 14.68
CA ARG A 32 -4.97 -3.92 15.24
C ARG A 32 -4.19 -2.61 15.11
N PHE A 33 -3.41 -2.30 16.15
CA PHE A 33 -2.34 -1.31 16.08
C PHE A 33 -1.00 -2.05 16.00
N ILE A 34 -0.24 -1.83 14.94
CA ILE A 34 0.96 -2.61 14.62
C ILE A 34 2.13 -1.68 14.33
N LEU A 35 3.27 -1.99 14.93
CA LEU A 35 4.55 -1.36 14.60
C LEU A 35 5.33 -2.23 13.61
N LEU A 36 5.65 -1.69 12.45
CA LEU A 36 6.62 -2.27 11.52
C LEU A 36 7.99 -1.60 11.72
N ALA A 37 8.89 -2.29 12.42
CA ALA A 37 10.23 -1.81 12.72
C ALA A 37 11.30 -2.58 11.92
N GLY A 38 12.45 -1.94 11.70
CA GLY A 38 13.59 -2.50 10.99
C GLY A 38 14.53 -1.42 10.47
N GLU A 39 15.76 -1.79 10.14
CA GLU A 39 16.79 -0.87 9.65
C GLU A 39 16.41 -0.17 8.34
N THR A 40 17.03 0.96 8.03
CA THR A 40 16.87 1.60 6.70
C THR A 40 17.24 0.61 5.60
N GLY A 41 16.43 0.53 4.54
CA GLY A 41 16.64 -0.41 3.44
C GLY A 41 16.03 -1.81 3.63
N SER A 42 15.55 -2.17 4.83
CA SER A 42 14.91 -3.49 5.11
C SER A 42 13.59 -3.79 4.37
N GLY A 43 13.12 -2.90 3.50
CA GLY A 43 11.92 -3.13 2.69
C GLY A 43 10.59 -2.63 3.30
N LYS A 44 10.60 -1.96 4.45
CA LYS A 44 9.37 -1.46 5.13
C LYS A 44 8.45 -0.66 4.21
N THR A 45 8.99 0.34 3.51
CA THR A 45 8.24 1.17 2.56
C THR A 45 7.70 0.33 1.39
N SER A 46 8.47 -0.65 0.93
CA SER A 46 8.02 -1.59 -0.11
C SER A 46 6.85 -2.44 0.37
N LEU A 47 6.89 -2.92 1.63
CA LEU A 47 5.80 -3.69 2.22
C LEU A 47 4.52 -2.86 2.29
N ILE A 48 4.63 -1.63 2.79
CA ILE A 48 3.52 -0.68 2.87
C ILE A 48 2.94 -0.37 1.48
N ARG A 49 3.79 -0.18 0.45
CA ARG A 49 3.36 0.05 -0.94
C ARG A 49 2.64 -1.15 -1.57
N CYS A 50 2.87 -2.37 -1.08
CA CYS A 50 2.09 -3.53 -1.51
C CYS A 50 0.64 -3.46 -0.98
N LEU A 51 0.42 -2.83 0.17
CA LEU A 51 -0.90 -2.76 0.80
C LEU A 51 -1.85 -1.83 0.04
N ASN A 52 -1.37 -0.68 -0.43
CA ASN A 52 -2.21 0.30 -1.12
C ASN A 52 -2.20 0.15 -2.65
N GLY A 53 -1.65 -0.96 -3.17
CA GLY A 53 -1.61 -1.27 -4.61
C GLY A 53 -0.54 -0.53 -5.41
N LEU A 54 0.26 0.38 -4.82
CA LEU A 54 1.37 1.03 -5.54
C LEU A 54 2.38 0.01 -6.08
N ILE A 55 2.61 -1.07 -5.34
CA ILE A 55 3.16 -2.31 -5.89
C ILE A 55 1.99 -3.30 -6.06
N PRO A 56 1.76 -3.88 -7.25
CA PRO A 56 2.59 -3.78 -8.45
C PRO A 56 2.16 -2.66 -9.44
N GLN A 57 1.08 -1.92 -9.18
CA GLN A 57 0.41 -1.13 -10.22
C GLN A 57 1.21 0.09 -10.70
N PHE A 58 2.03 0.69 -9.85
CA PHE A 58 2.85 1.87 -10.17
C PHE A 58 4.35 1.55 -10.23
N TYR A 59 4.86 0.78 -9.28
CA TYR A 59 6.26 0.38 -9.22
C TYR A 59 6.48 -0.96 -9.92
N ALA A 60 7.07 -0.90 -11.11
CA ALA A 60 7.43 -2.09 -11.88
C ALA A 60 8.54 -2.91 -11.18
N GLY A 61 8.42 -4.23 -11.26
CA GLY A 61 9.37 -5.16 -10.66
C GLY A 61 8.99 -6.62 -10.86
N TYR A 62 9.81 -7.51 -10.33
CA TYR A 62 9.47 -8.92 -10.20
C TYR A 62 8.56 -9.08 -8.97
N TYR A 63 7.33 -9.52 -9.21
CA TYR A 63 6.32 -9.79 -8.19
C TYR A 63 6.00 -11.29 -8.23
N LYS A 64 6.18 -11.99 -7.10
CA LYS A 64 5.83 -13.41 -6.97
C LYS A 64 5.14 -13.65 -5.64
N GLY A 65 4.16 -14.55 -5.65
CA GLY A 65 3.35 -14.85 -4.48
C GLY A 65 2.06 -14.06 -4.50
N TYR A 66 1.49 -13.84 -3.33
CA TYR A 66 0.12 -13.34 -3.21
C TYR A 66 0.01 -12.29 -2.11
N VAL A 67 -0.74 -11.22 -2.40
CA VAL A 67 -1.10 -10.18 -1.42
C VAL A 67 -2.60 -9.89 -1.55
N GLU A 68 -3.29 -9.96 -0.42
CA GLU A 68 -4.73 -9.73 -0.30
C GLU A 68 -5.03 -8.69 0.77
N ILE A 69 -5.97 -7.80 0.47
CA ILE A 69 -6.48 -6.76 1.35
C ILE A 69 -8.00 -6.84 1.35
N SER A 70 -8.62 -7.02 2.52
CA SER A 70 -10.09 -7.10 2.65
C SER A 70 -10.72 -8.14 1.71
N GLY A 71 -10.07 -9.29 1.52
CA GLY A 71 -10.52 -10.33 0.58
C GLY A 71 -10.21 -10.07 -0.90
N LYS A 72 -9.59 -8.93 -1.24
CA LYS A 72 -9.27 -8.54 -2.62
C LYS A 72 -7.80 -8.77 -2.94
N ASN A 73 -7.51 -9.50 -4.02
CA ASN A 73 -6.16 -9.66 -4.52
C ASN A 73 -5.64 -8.33 -5.12
N THR A 74 -4.50 -7.85 -4.65
CA THR A 74 -3.88 -6.58 -5.08
C THR A 74 -3.46 -6.54 -6.56
N THR A 75 -3.29 -7.70 -7.21
CA THR A 75 -3.00 -7.75 -8.66
C THR A 75 -4.24 -7.63 -9.52
N GLU A 76 -5.42 -7.89 -8.97
CA GLU A 76 -6.70 -7.89 -9.68
C GLU A 76 -7.51 -6.62 -9.38
N ALA A 77 -7.44 -6.12 -8.15
CA ALA A 77 -8.07 -4.87 -7.75
C ALA A 77 -7.35 -3.66 -8.38
N THR A 78 -8.15 -2.68 -8.79
CA THR A 78 -7.65 -1.38 -9.25
C THR A 78 -7.12 -0.55 -8.08
N ILE A 79 -6.25 0.42 -8.37
CA ILE A 79 -5.79 1.38 -7.34
C ILE A 79 -6.99 2.11 -6.73
N SER A 80 -8.00 2.46 -7.54
CA SER A 80 -9.22 3.13 -7.06
C SER A 80 -9.96 2.28 -6.02
N GLU A 81 -10.15 0.98 -6.26
CA GLU A 81 -10.81 0.08 -5.31
C GLU A 81 -10.00 -0.17 -4.05
N LEU A 82 -8.66 -0.22 -4.15
CA LEU A 82 -7.80 -0.38 -2.97
C LEU A 82 -7.72 0.90 -2.14
N SER A 83 -7.83 2.07 -2.78
CA SER A 83 -7.76 3.37 -2.10
C SER A 83 -8.90 3.61 -1.12
N THR A 84 -10.04 2.94 -1.30
CA THR A 84 -11.17 3.00 -0.35
C THR A 84 -10.96 2.12 0.89
N GLU A 85 -9.99 1.20 0.85
CA GLU A 85 -9.68 0.28 1.96
C GLU A 85 -8.39 0.68 2.69
N VAL A 86 -7.42 1.29 1.97
CA VAL A 86 -6.08 1.58 2.49
C VAL A 86 -5.68 3.02 2.19
N GLY A 87 -5.51 3.80 3.27
CA GLY A 87 -4.86 5.11 3.25
C GLY A 87 -3.39 5.03 3.66
N ILE A 88 -2.56 5.95 3.16
CA ILE A 88 -1.18 6.14 3.61
C ILE A 88 -0.95 7.62 3.92
N VAL A 89 -0.27 7.88 5.04
CA VAL A 89 0.34 9.17 5.34
C VAL A 89 1.84 9.06 5.07
N PHE A 90 2.37 9.91 4.20
CA PHE A 90 3.77 9.88 3.80
C PHE A 90 4.67 10.52 4.85
N GLN A 91 5.95 10.12 4.82
CA GLN A 91 6.97 10.63 5.75
C GLN A 91 7.19 12.15 5.60
N ASN A 92 7.15 12.67 4.36
CA ASN A 92 7.18 14.10 4.10
C ASN A 92 5.77 14.59 3.77
N PRO A 93 5.11 15.37 4.64
CA PRO A 93 3.76 15.86 4.41
C PRO A 93 3.67 16.81 3.21
N GLU A 94 4.72 17.59 2.93
CA GLU A 94 4.72 18.54 1.81
C GLU A 94 4.58 17.84 0.46
N ASN A 95 5.07 16.60 0.35
CA ASN A 95 4.95 15.80 -0.87
C ASN A 95 3.54 15.20 -1.07
N GLN A 96 2.68 15.28 -0.06
CA GLN A 96 1.33 14.71 -0.09
C GLN A 96 0.23 15.76 -0.28
N LEU A 97 0.51 17.02 0.06
CA LEU A 97 -0.45 18.12 -0.08
C LEU A 97 -0.65 18.48 -1.56
N ILE A 98 -1.91 18.58 -1.98
CA ILE A 98 -2.29 18.87 -3.37
C ILE A 98 -2.90 20.27 -3.47
N THR A 99 -3.52 20.75 -2.40
CA THR A 99 -4.27 22.00 -2.36
C THR A 99 -3.65 23.00 -1.38
N MET A 100 -4.05 24.27 -1.52
CA MET A 100 -3.60 25.36 -0.63
C MET A 100 -4.55 25.64 0.53
N ASN A 101 -5.64 24.86 0.65
CA ASN A 101 -6.70 25.08 1.63
C ASN A 101 -7.03 23.77 2.35
N VAL A 102 -7.13 23.80 3.68
CA VAL A 102 -7.39 22.63 4.52
C VAL A 102 -8.73 21.95 4.20
N GLU A 103 -9.79 22.73 3.97
CA GLU A 103 -11.11 22.19 3.59
C GLU A 103 -11.01 21.40 2.28
N HIS A 104 -10.34 21.97 1.28
CA HIS A 104 -10.16 21.33 -0.02
C HIS A 104 -9.26 20.10 0.07
N GLU A 105 -8.22 20.12 0.90
CA GLU A 105 -7.35 18.97 1.10
C GLU A 105 -8.09 17.78 1.71
N ILE A 106 -8.96 18.03 2.69
CA ILE A 106 -9.80 17.00 3.31
C ILE A 106 -10.86 16.50 2.32
N ALA A 107 -11.44 17.40 1.52
CA ALA A 107 -12.47 17.06 0.54
C ALA A 107 -11.94 16.27 -0.66
N PHE A 108 -10.66 16.43 -1.03
CA PHE A 108 -10.07 15.88 -2.25
C PHE A 108 -10.35 14.38 -2.47
N GLY A 109 -10.18 13.57 -1.43
CA GLY A 109 -10.49 12.13 -1.50
C GLY A 109 -11.98 11.85 -1.71
N LEU A 110 -12.86 12.62 -1.07
CA LEU A 110 -14.32 12.49 -1.19
C LEU A 110 -14.81 12.93 -2.57
N GLU A 111 -14.20 13.97 -3.14
CA GLU A 111 -14.48 14.46 -4.50
C GLU A 111 -14.13 13.41 -5.55
N ASN A 112 -13.00 12.72 -5.41
CA ASN A 112 -12.62 11.61 -6.29
C ASN A 112 -13.61 10.44 -6.25
N LEU A 113 -14.33 10.28 -5.14
CA LEU A 113 -15.39 9.28 -4.97
C LEU A 113 -16.78 9.78 -5.40
N GLY A 114 -16.90 11.04 -5.82
CA GLY A 114 -18.17 11.64 -6.23
C GLY A 114 -19.17 11.82 -5.08
N ILE A 115 -18.69 11.98 -3.84
CA ILE A 115 -19.57 12.19 -2.68
C ILE A 115 -20.17 13.61 -2.76
N PRO A 116 -21.51 13.75 -2.68
CA PRO A 116 -22.15 15.06 -2.74
C PRO A 116 -21.81 15.90 -1.51
N ARG A 117 -21.87 17.22 -1.68
CA ARG A 117 -21.58 18.21 -0.64
C ARG A 117 -22.67 18.26 0.43
#